data_AF-A0A1G7ZCW0-F1
#
_entry.id   AF-A0A1G7ZCW0-F1
#
_cell.length_a   1.000
_cell.length_b   1.000
_cell.length_c   1.000
_cell.angle_alpha   90.00
_cell.angle_beta   90.00
_cell.angle_gamma   90.00
#
_symmetry.space_group_name_H-M   'P 1'
#
loop_
_entity.id
_entity.type
_entity.pdbx_description
1 polymer ?
#
loop_
_entity_poly.entity_id
_entity_poly.type
_entity_poly.pdbx_seq_one_letter_code
_entity_poly.pdbx_strand_id
1 'polypeptide(L)'
;MMGYVLVKGDERHEVGNDRPVYDAQYLAWRAPSGNFSDPDQSWRVEFEGELVESLPLLTPMTLYMAFTPAERIAIKASKDPMVQEFWAMYELSVKLNKPTDPNLVSVRDAIGYLAAPVEPGPGAGILTNSARVDEILQGIPQ
;
A
#
# COMPACT_ATOMS: atom_id res chain seq x y z
N MET A 1 -15.21 1.35 -4.63
CA MET A 1 -15.08 2.64 -3.92
C MET A 1 -14.95 2.25 -2.45
N MET A 2 -13.87 2.61 -1.76
CA MET A 2 -13.73 2.30 -0.33
C MET A 2 -14.70 3.19 0.44
N GLY A 3 -15.34 2.72 1.50
CA GLY A 3 -16.22 3.58 2.26
C GLY A 3 -16.94 2.91 3.41
N TYR A 4 -17.50 3.74 4.28
CA TYR A 4 -18.47 3.30 5.26
C TYR A 4 -19.84 3.24 4.62
N VAL A 5 -20.67 2.35 5.16
CA VAL A 5 -22.06 2.16 4.78
C VAL A 5 -22.90 2.17 6.05
N LEU A 6 -24.00 2.91 6.05
CA LEU A 6 -25.03 2.79 7.08
C LEU A 6 -26.01 1.70 6.64
N VAL A 7 -26.27 0.73 7.52
CA VAL A 7 -27.18 -0.39 7.27
C VAL A 7 -28.29 -0.46 8.32
N LYS A 8 -29.55 -0.50 7.88
CA LYS A 8 -30.75 -0.69 8.72
C LYS A 8 -31.70 -1.69 8.04
N GLY A 9 -31.75 -2.92 8.55
CA GLY A 9 -32.49 -3.99 7.88
C GLY A 9 -31.89 -4.27 6.50
N ASP A 10 -32.73 -4.20 5.46
CA ASP A 10 -32.31 -4.33 4.05
C ASP A 10 -31.87 -2.99 3.43
N GLU A 11 -32.00 -1.89 4.16
CA GLU A 11 -31.62 -0.56 3.69
C GLU A 11 -30.11 -0.34 3.87
N ARG A 12 -29.43 0.08 2.80
CA ARG A 12 -27.99 0.37 2.77
C ARG A 12 -27.76 1.75 2.15
N HIS A 13 -26.96 2.60 2.82
CA HIS A 13 -26.53 3.89 2.30
C HIS A 13 -25.02 4.00 2.31
N GLU A 14 -24.42 4.15 1.14
CA GLU A 14 -23.00 4.50 1.02
C GLU A 14 -22.80 5.91 1.55
N VAL A 15 -21.92 6.06 2.54
CA VAL A 15 -21.77 7.31 3.27
C VAL A 15 -20.41 8.00 3.10
N GLY A 16 -19.48 7.34 2.41
CA GLY A 16 -18.19 7.90 2.01
C GLY A 16 -17.01 7.37 2.84
N ASN A 17 -15.85 8.02 2.71
CA ASN A 17 -14.59 7.54 3.31
C ASN A 17 -14.47 7.81 4.82
N ASP A 18 -15.22 8.77 5.36
CA ASP A 18 -15.16 9.11 6.79
C ASP A 18 -16.21 8.34 7.57
N ARG A 19 -15.82 7.85 8.75
CA ARG A 19 -16.70 7.08 9.61
C ARG A 19 -17.89 7.94 10.06
N PRO A 20 -19.14 7.52 9.81
CA PRO A 20 -20.31 8.22 10.30
C PRO A 20 -20.32 8.30 11.82
N VAL A 21 -20.72 9.46 12.35
CA VAL A 21 -20.82 9.70 13.78
C VAL A 21 -22.28 9.93 14.15
N TYR A 22 -22.77 9.20 15.15
CA TYR A 22 -24.11 9.43 15.67
C TYR A 22 -24.13 10.69 16.53
N ASP A 23 -24.99 11.65 16.16
CA ASP A 23 -25.22 12.89 16.88
C ASP A 23 -26.53 12.79 17.68
N ALA A 24 -26.39 12.58 18.99
CA ALA A 24 -27.52 12.41 19.89
C ALA A 24 -28.38 13.68 20.06
N GLN A 25 -27.84 14.87 19.79
CA GLN A 25 -28.61 16.12 19.86
C GLN A 25 -29.63 16.19 18.72
N TYR A 26 -29.27 15.67 17.55
CA TYR A 26 -30.11 15.72 16.34
C TYR A 26 -30.74 14.36 15.99
N LEU A 27 -30.50 13.33 16.80
CA LEU A 27 -30.97 11.97 16.59
C LEU A 27 -30.68 11.48 15.17
N ALA A 28 -29.44 11.67 14.71
CA ALA A 28 -29.04 11.41 13.33
C ALA A 28 -27.58 10.97 13.23
N TRP A 29 -27.29 10.10 12.27
CA TRP A 29 -25.93 9.81 11.81
C TRP A 29 -25.44 10.93 10.91
N ARG A 30 -24.24 11.43 11.16
CA ARG A 30 -23.56 12.43 10.32
C ARG A 30 -22.44 11.79 9.53
N ALA A 31 -22.45 12.00 8.22
CA ALA A 31 -21.39 11.57 7.31
C ALA A 31 -21.13 12.65 6.25
N PRO A 32 -20.01 12.57 5.49
CA PRO A 32 -19.72 13.52 4.42
C PRO A 32 -20.81 13.61 3.35
N SER A 33 -21.50 12.49 3.10
CA SER A 33 -22.61 12.36 2.16
C SER A 33 -23.93 13.01 2.64
N GLY A 34 -24.07 13.27 3.95
CA GLY A 34 -25.29 13.86 4.51
C GLY A 34 -25.57 13.47 5.96
N ASN A 35 -26.74 13.89 6.45
CA ASN A 35 -27.26 13.51 7.76
C ASN A 35 -28.42 12.52 7.58
N PHE A 36 -28.43 11.44 8.35
CA PHE A 36 -29.41 10.35 8.27
C PHE A 36 -30.14 10.24 9.61
N SER A 37 -31.42 10.62 9.65
CA SER A 37 -32.21 10.58 10.89
C SER A 37 -32.41 9.13 11.39
N ASP A 38 -32.14 8.91 12.67
CA ASP A 38 -32.21 7.61 13.33
C ASP A 38 -32.60 7.75 14.81
N PRO A 39 -33.89 8.05 15.10
CA PRO A 39 -34.35 8.20 16.48
C PRO A 39 -34.25 6.91 17.31
N ASP A 40 -34.19 5.75 16.66
CA ASP A 40 -34.15 4.42 17.27
C ASP A 40 -32.74 3.79 17.35
N GLN A 41 -31.68 4.50 16.91
CA GLN A 41 -30.29 4.00 16.88
C GLN A 41 -30.15 2.62 16.23
N SER A 42 -30.94 2.42 15.19
CA SER A 42 -31.14 1.14 14.54
C SER A 42 -30.17 0.91 13.38
N TRP A 43 -29.58 1.99 12.86
CA TRP A 43 -28.54 1.90 11.83
C TRP A 43 -27.25 1.37 12.44
N ARG A 44 -26.55 0.53 11.68
CA ARG A 44 -25.22 0.03 11.99
C ARG A 44 -24.24 0.59 10.97
N VAL A 45 -23.04 0.95 11.42
CA VAL A 45 -21.95 1.35 10.53
C VAL A 45 -21.18 0.11 10.11
N GLU A 46 -21.26 -0.24 8.84
CA GLU A 46 -20.40 -1.24 8.19
C GLU A 46 -19.28 -0.52 7.43
N PHE A 47 -18.14 -1.19 7.25
CA PHE A 47 -17.10 -0.74 6.34
C PHE A 47 -17.17 -1.64 5.10
N GLU A 48 -17.50 -1.07 3.96
CA GLU A 48 -17.38 -1.74 2.67
C GLU A 48 -16.03 -1.38 2.05
N GLY A 49 -15.11 -2.29 2.27
CA GLY A 49 -13.82 -2.34 1.61
C GLY A 49 -13.21 -3.69 1.92
N GLU A 50 -12.49 -4.28 0.97
CA GLU A 50 -11.52 -5.29 1.36
C GLU A 50 -10.63 -4.64 2.43
N LEU A 51 -10.53 -5.28 3.58
CA LEU A 51 -9.35 -5.12 4.41
C LEU A 51 -8.20 -5.61 3.53
N VAL A 52 -7.64 -4.71 2.71
CA VAL A 52 -6.38 -4.98 2.04
C VAL A 52 -5.43 -5.22 3.19
N GLU A 53 -5.06 -6.48 3.44
CA GLU A 53 -4.11 -6.81 4.48
C GLU A 53 -2.92 -5.88 4.29
N SER A 54 -2.72 -4.96 5.23
CA SER A 54 -1.60 -4.04 5.18
C SER A 54 -0.35 -4.89 5.24
N LEU A 55 0.50 -4.80 4.22
CA LEU A 55 1.72 -5.57 4.17
C LEU A 55 2.60 -5.17 5.37
N PRO A 56 3.23 -6.14 6.05
CA PRO A 56 4.06 -5.83 7.21
C PRO A 56 5.26 -4.98 6.81
N LEU A 57 5.75 -4.15 7.74
CA LEU A 57 6.98 -3.39 7.54
C LEU A 57 8.15 -4.34 7.25
N LEU A 58 8.93 -4.03 6.21
CA LEU A 58 10.08 -4.83 5.79
C LEU A 58 11.34 -4.29 6.44
N THR A 59 12.04 -5.10 7.23
CA THR A 59 13.39 -4.75 7.68
C THR A 59 14.33 -4.63 6.47
N PRO A 60 15.44 -3.88 6.55
CA PRO A 60 16.41 -3.84 5.46
C PRO A 60 16.88 -5.25 5.04
N MET A 61 17.07 -6.16 6.00
CA MET A 61 17.43 -7.55 5.70
C MET A 61 16.31 -8.29 4.97
N THR A 62 15.05 -8.14 5.40
CA THR A 62 13.89 -8.77 4.75
C THR A 62 13.76 -8.30 3.31
N LEU A 63 13.82 -6.98 3.09
CA LEU A 63 13.75 -6.40 1.74
C LEU A 63 14.91 -6.89 0.87
N TYR A 64 16.13 -6.92 1.41
CA TYR A 64 17.31 -7.40 0.68
C TYR A 64 17.19 -8.86 0.25
N MET A 65 16.68 -9.72 1.14
CA MET A 65 16.51 -11.16 0.88
C MET A 65 15.37 -11.45 -0.08
N ALA A 66 14.40 -10.54 -0.24
CA ALA A 66 13.30 -10.70 -1.18
C ALA A 66 13.73 -10.56 -2.65
N PHE A 67 14.87 -9.92 -2.91
CA PHE A 67 15.51 -9.94 -4.24
C PHE A 67 16.34 -11.21 -4.43
N THR A 68 16.39 -11.73 -5.65
CA THR A 68 17.33 -12.81 -6.01
C THR A 68 18.77 -12.28 -6.04
N PRO A 69 19.80 -13.14 -5.95
CA PRO A 69 21.19 -12.73 -6.13
C PRO A 69 21.43 -11.99 -7.47
N ALA A 70 20.81 -12.45 -8.55
CA ALA A 70 20.95 -11.84 -9.87
C ALA A 70 20.34 -10.43 -9.92
N GLU A 71 19.14 -10.25 -9.36
CA GLU A 71 18.48 -8.94 -9.25
C GLU A 71 19.33 -7.94 -8.45
N ARG A 72 19.89 -8.37 -7.31
CA ARG A 72 20.78 -7.52 -6.50
C ARG A 72 22.05 -7.09 -7.26
N ILE A 73 22.62 -7.99 -8.05
CA ILE A 73 23.79 -7.67 -8.88
C ILE A 73 23.39 -6.67 -9.97
N ALA A 74 22.24 -6.87 -10.62
CA ALA A 74 21.73 -5.97 -11.65
C ALA A 74 21.44 -4.56 -11.09
N ILE A 75 20.81 -4.44 -9.91
CA ILE A 75 20.56 -3.15 -9.24
C ILE A 75 21.89 -2.42 -9.01
N LYS A 76 22.87 -3.11 -8.42
CA LYS A 76 24.19 -2.51 -8.11
C LYS A 76 25.00 -2.14 -9.34
N ALA A 77 24.80 -2.84 -10.46
CA ALA A 77 25.46 -2.56 -11.73
C ALA A 77 24.74 -1.51 -12.59
N SER A 78 23.52 -1.10 -12.19
CA SER A 78 22.69 -0.19 -12.96
C SER A 78 23.30 1.21 -13.07
N LYS A 79 23.17 1.80 -14.25
CA LYS A 79 23.51 3.20 -14.53
C LYS A 79 22.28 4.12 -14.57
N ASP A 80 21.08 3.56 -14.45
CA ASP A 80 19.84 4.33 -14.40
C ASP A 80 19.82 5.15 -13.09
N PRO A 81 19.68 6.49 -13.16
CA PRO A 81 19.69 7.36 -11.99
C PRO A 81 18.62 7.01 -10.95
N MET A 82 17.43 6.58 -11.36
CA MET A 82 16.35 6.19 -10.46
C MET A 82 16.69 4.90 -9.71
N VAL A 83 17.33 3.94 -10.40
CA VAL A 83 17.79 2.70 -9.75
C VAL A 83 18.92 2.98 -8.77
N GLN A 84 19.83 3.90 -9.11
CA GLN A 84 20.90 4.32 -8.21
C GLN A 84 20.36 5.04 -6.97
N GLU A 85 19.36 5.91 -7.14
CA GLU A 85 18.68 6.58 -6.02
C GLU A 85 17.96 5.57 -5.12
N PHE A 86 17.21 4.62 -5.70
CA PHE A 86 16.59 3.52 -4.97
C PHE A 86 17.62 2.76 -4.11
N TRP A 87 18.77 2.40 -4.71
CA TRP A 87 19.81 1.67 -3.99
C TRP A 87 20.46 2.50 -2.87
N ALA A 88 20.72 3.78 -3.12
CA ALA A 88 21.26 4.70 -2.11
C ALA A 88 20.30 4.87 -0.92
N MET A 89 19.00 4.95 -1.18
CA MET A 89 17.96 5.03 -0.14
C MET A 89 17.88 3.73 0.68
N TYR A 90 18.04 2.57 0.04
CA TYR A 90 18.19 1.30 0.74
C TYR A 90 19.44 1.28 1.63
N GLU A 91 20.60 1.70 1.14
CA GLU A 91 21.82 1.76 1.95
C GLU A 91 21.69 2.71 3.15
N LEU A 92 20.96 3.81 2.99
CA LEU A 92 20.63 4.71 4.09
C LEU A 92 19.72 4.03 5.11
N SER A 93 18.70 3.29 4.67
CA SER A 93 17.79 2.57 5.57
C SER A 93 18.52 1.49 6.38
N VAL A 94 19.50 0.78 5.77
CA VAL A 94 20.41 -0.14 6.46
C VAL A 94 21.20 0.59 7.56
N LYS A 95 21.85 1.72 7.22
CA LYS A 95 22.66 2.50 8.18
C LYS A 95 21.84 3.03 9.35
N LEU A 96 20.59 3.41 9.10
CA LEU A 96 19.69 3.95 10.11
C LEU A 96 18.83 2.88 10.81
N ASN A 97 18.97 1.60 10.41
CA ASN A 97 18.11 0.49 10.80
C ASN A 97 16.61 0.85 10.71
N LYS A 98 16.22 1.48 9.60
CA LYS A 98 14.84 1.92 9.35
C LYS A 98 14.12 0.90 8.47
N PRO A 99 12.95 0.40 8.87
CA PRO A 99 12.15 -0.47 8.02
C PRO A 99 11.57 0.31 6.84
N THR A 100 11.27 -0.42 5.77
CA THR A 100 10.56 0.06 4.59
C THR A 100 9.08 -0.27 4.74
N ASP A 101 8.20 0.68 4.47
CA ASP A 101 6.76 0.45 4.46
C ASP A 101 6.28 0.13 3.04
N PRO A 102 5.95 -1.15 2.74
CA PRO A 102 5.48 -1.56 1.41
C PRO A 102 4.08 -1.02 1.06
N ASN A 103 3.36 -0.39 1.99
CA ASN A 103 2.06 0.22 1.72
C ASN A 103 2.17 1.64 1.17
N LEU A 104 3.35 2.27 1.24
CA LEU A 104 3.58 3.58 0.65
C LEU A 104 3.63 3.49 -0.88
N VAL A 105 2.85 4.36 -1.54
CA VAL A 105 2.81 4.47 -3.01
C VAL A 105 4.22 4.67 -3.59
N SER A 106 5.04 5.52 -2.96
CA SER A 106 6.42 5.76 -3.40
C SER A 106 7.31 4.52 -3.35
N VAL A 107 7.11 3.62 -2.39
CA VAL A 107 7.85 2.35 -2.31
C VAL A 107 7.39 1.38 -3.40
N ARG A 108 6.08 1.29 -3.62
CA ARG A 108 5.49 0.47 -4.68
C ARG A 108 5.94 0.92 -6.06
N ASP A 109 5.93 2.24 -6.31
CA ASP A 109 6.40 2.83 -7.57
C ASP A 109 7.89 2.58 -7.78
N ALA A 110 8.72 2.73 -6.75
CA ALA A 110 10.15 2.49 -6.85
C ALA A 110 10.48 1.02 -7.17
N ILE A 111 9.80 0.06 -6.53
CA ILE A 111 9.98 -1.37 -6.82
C ILE A 111 9.38 -1.71 -8.19
N GLY A 112 8.23 -1.15 -8.54
CA GLY A 112 7.59 -1.31 -9.85
C GLY A 112 8.48 -0.81 -10.99
N TYR A 113 9.21 0.28 -10.78
CA TYR A 113 10.17 0.81 -11.75
C TYR A 113 11.27 -0.19 -12.09
N LEU A 114 11.67 -1.06 -11.14
CA LEU A 114 12.69 -2.10 -11.39
C LEU A 114 12.22 -3.14 -12.43
N ALA A 115 10.91 -3.32 -12.62
CA ALA A 115 10.39 -4.20 -13.67
C ALA A 115 10.51 -3.61 -15.07
N ALA A 116 10.50 -2.27 -15.21
CA ALA A 116 10.54 -1.59 -16.50
C ALA A 116 11.25 -0.21 -16.41
N PRO A 117 12.57 -0.18 -16.21
CA PRO A 117 13.32 1.07 -16.14
C PRO A 117 13.35 1.79 -17.50
N VAL A 118 13.35 3.13 -17.48
CA VAL A 118 13.32 3.99 -18.69
C VAL A 118 14.59 3.84 -19.52
N GLU A 119 15.74 3.68 -18.87
CA GLU A 119 17.00 3.33 -19.53
C GLU A 119 17.40 1.90 -19.14
N PRO A 120 16.93 0.87 -19.88
CA PRO A 120 17.39 -0.49 -19.65
C PRO A 120 18.89 -0.53 -19.99
N GLY A 121 19.72 -0.61 -18.96
CA GLY A 121 21.11 -1.02 -19.11
C GLY A 121 21.22 -2.44 -19.69
N PRO A 122 22.41 -3.05 -19.74
CA PRO A 122 22.54 -4.43 -20.22
C PRO A 122 21.68 -5.38 -19.36
N GLY A 123 20.56 -5.86 -19.93
CA GLY A 123 19.51 -6.63 -19.24
C GLY A 123 18.21 -5.83 -19.08
N ALA A 124 17.33 -5.89 -20.08
CA ALA A 124 16.04 -5.18 -20.05
C ALA A 124 15.17 -5.68 -18.88
N GLY A 125 14.83 -4.78 -17.95
CA GLY A 125 14.15 -5.07 -16.68
C GLY A 125 15.10 -5.70 -15.65
N ILE A 126 15.23 -5.08 -14.46
CA ILE A 126 15.94 -5.70 -13.34
C ILE A 126 15.14 -6.87 -12.81
N LEU A 127 13.81 -6.72 -12.75
CA LEU A 127 12.89 -7.80 -12.40
C LEU A 127 12.48 -8.58 -13.65
N THR A 128 12.46 -9.90 -13.53
CA THR A 128 12.18 -10.82 -14.65
C THR A 128 10.73 -10.78 -15.13
N ASN A 129 9.80 -10.29 -14.30
CA ASN A 129 8.40 -10.05 -14.62
C ASN A 129 7.74 -9.13 -13.57
N SER A 130 6.51 -8.68 -13.81
CA SER A 130 5.76 -7.81 -12.89
C SER A 130 5.27 -8.50 -11.61
N ALA A 131 5.09 -9.82 -11.60
CA ALA A 131 4.66 -10.55 -10.39
C ALA A 131 5.74 -10.50 -9.28
N ARG A 132 7.02 -10.33 -9.66
CA ARG A 132 8.11 -10.12 -8.70
C ARG A 132 7.91 -8.91 -7.81
N VAL A 133 7.20 -7.88 -8.27
CA VAL A 133 6.92 -6.67 -7.48
C VAL A 133 6.14 -7.04 -6.22
N ASP A 134 5.07 -7.83 -6.36
CA ASP A 134 4.24 -8.23 -5.24
C ASP A 134 4.99 -9.17 -4.26
N GLU A 135 5.81 -10.08 -4.78
CA GLU A 135 6.64 -10.97 -3.96
C GLU A 135 7.69 -10.20 -3.14
N ILE A 136 8.29 -9.16 -3.72
CA ILE A 136 9.25 -8.28 -3.03
C ILE A 136 8.54 -7.45 -1.95
N LEU A 137 7.37 -6.89 -2.26
CA LEU A 137 6.57 -6.11 -1.31
C LEU A 137 6.08 -6.95 -0.13
N GLN A 138 5.84 -8.25 -0.34
CA GLN A 138 5.52 -9.20 0.73
C GLN A 138 6.75 -9.65 1.54
N GLY A 139 7.96 -9.34 1.08
CA GLY A 139 9.21 -9.72 1.74
C GLY A 139 9.52 -11.21 1.64
N ILE A 140 9.03 -11.90 0.60
CA ILE A 140 9.24 -13.34 0.41
C ILE A 140 10.69 -13.58 -0.02
N PRO A 141 11.53 -14.24 0.81
CA PRO A 141 12.94 -14.47 0.49
C PRO A 141 13.13 -15.42 -0.70
N GLN A 142 14.23 -15.22 -1.44
CA GLN A 142 14.58 -15.96 -2.67
C GLN A 142 15.95 -16.65 -2.59
#